data_AF-A0A401QC09-F1
#
_entry.id   AF-A0A401QC09-F1
#
_cell.length_a   1.000
_cell.length_b   1.000
_cell.length_c   1.000
_cell.angle_alpha   90.00
_cell.angle_beta   90.00
_cell.angle_gamma   90.00
#
_symmetry.space_group_name_H-M   'P 1'
#
loop_
_entity.id
_entity.type
_entity.pdbx_description
1 polymer ?
#
loop_
_entity_poly.entity_id
_entity_poly.type
_entity_poly.pdbx_seq_one_letter_code
_entity_poly.pdbx_strand_id
1 'polypeptide(L)'
;MVLTVLSHVIPPENILPIIVCSGPSGQQLEFTYQKRDKPQLLDECGRVLVNLCNVVPGGIVCFFPSYDYEKQVYTRWEKTGLLAQLEAKKKVT
;
A
#
# COMPACT_ATOMS: atom_id res chain seq x y z
N MET A 1 -8.81 8.05 -2.85
CA MET A 1 -8.14 8.96 -3.81
C MET A 1 -8.94 8.94 -5.09
N VAL A 2 -9.78 9.94 -5.33
CA VAL A 2 -10.51 10.08 -6.60
C VAL A 2 -9.57 10.79 -7.56
N LEU A 3 -9.01 10.08 -8.53
CA LEU A 3 -8.29 10.67 -9.65
C LEU A 3 -9.33 11.02 -10.71
N THR A 4 -9.88 12.23 -10.66
CA THR A 4 -10.50 12.84 -11.84
C THR A 4 -9.39 13.12 -12.84
N VAL A 5 -9.23 12.25 -13.83
CA VAL A 5 -8.31 12.48 -14.93
C VAL A 5 -8.85 13.62 -15.78
N LEU A 6 -8.15 14.76 -15.77
CA LEU A 6 -8.40 15.85 -16.70
C LEU A 6 -8.16 15.30 -18.11
N SER A 7 -9.20 15.37 -18.94
CA SER A 7 -9.30 14.79 -20.27
C SER A 7 -8.35 15.47 -21.25
N HIS A 8 -7.06 15.12 -21.24
CA HIS A 8 -6.19 15.33 -22.42
C HIS A 8 -4.83 14.58 -22.45
N VAL A 9 -4.21 14.21 -21.32
CA VAL A 9 -2.78 13.85 -21.34
C VAL A 9 -2.50 12.34 -21.38
N ILE A 10 -3.41 11.51 -20.88
CA ILE A 10 -3.19 10.06 -20.78
C ILE A 10 -4.43 9.33 -21.29
N PRO A 11 -4.31 8.46 -22.32
CA PRO A 11 -5.39 7.62 -22.77
C PRO A 11 -5.98 6.80 -21.60
N PRO A 12 -7.31 6.65 -21.50
CA PRO A 12 -7.95 5.94 -20.39
C PRO A 12 -7.45 4.49 -20.23
N GLU A 13 -7.04 3.84 -21.31
CA GLU A 13 -6.42 2.51 -21.31
C GLU A 13 -5.08 2.44 -20.55
N ASN A 14 -4.41 3.57 -20.34
CA ASN A 14 -3.14 3.65 -19.62
C ASN A 14 -3.31 3.88 -18.11
N ILE A 15 -4.56 4.02 -17.61
CA ILE A 15 -4.86 4.26 -16.20
C ILE A 15 -5.99 3.34 -15.75
N LEU A 16 -5.70 2.48 -14.77
CA LEU A 16 -6.70 1.63 -14.14
C LEU A 16 -6.82 1.98 -12.64
N PRO A 17 -7.81 2.80 -12.24
CA PRO A 17 -8.04 3.11 -10.82
C PRO A 17 -8.73 1.93 -10.14
N ILE A 18 -8.13 1.43 -9.05
CA ILE A 18 -8.68 0.33 -8.25
C ILE A 18 -8.74 0.77 -6.80
N ILE A 19 -9.87 0.49 -6.14
CA ILE A 19 -10.05 0.68 -4.70
C ILE A 19 -10.00 -0.70 -4.04
N VAL A 20 -9.07 -0.88 -3.11
CA VAL A 20 -8.94 -2.11 -2.33
C VAL A 20 -9.59 -1.87 -0.96
N CYS A 21 -10.74 -2.50 -0.72
CA CYS A 21 -11.51 -2.32 0.52
C CYS A 21 -11.13 -3.32 1.63
N SER A 22 -10.52 -4.45 1.27
CA SER A 22 -10.19 -5.52 2.20
C SER A 22 -8.90 -6.21 1.79
N GLY A 23 -8.13 -6.65 2.79
CA GLY A 23 -6.88 -7.37 2.57
C GLY A 23 -7.08 -8.88 2.39
N PRO A 24 -5.98 -9.64 2.19
CA PRO A 24 -6.01 -11.08 1.94
C PRO A 24 -6.66 -11.92 3.03
N SER A 25 -6.71 -11.44 4.28
CA SER A 25 -7.39 -12.11 5.40
C SER A 25 -8.87 -11.78 5.51
N GLY A 26 -9.40 -10.91 4.64
CA GLY A 26 -10.77 -10.38 4.73
C GLY A 26 -10.90 -9.18 5.68
N GLN A 27 -9.81 -8.76 6.34
CA GLN A 27 -9.80 -7.56 7.18
C GLN A 27 -10.07 -6.31 6.34
N GLN A 28 -11.03 -5.48 6.78
CA GLN A 28 -11.31 -4.19 6.14
C GLN A 28 -10.14 -3.22 6.29
N LEU A 29 -9.81 -2.54 5.19
CA LEU A 29 -8.74 -1.56 5.10
C LEU A 29 -9.25 -0.15 5.42
N GLU A 30 -9.58 0.07 6.69
CA GLU A 30 -10.17 1.33 7.16
C GLU A 30 -9.15 2.16 7.97
N PHE A 31 -8.55 3.15 7.32
CA PHE A 31 -7.50 4.01 7.89
C PHE A 31 -8.06 5.28 8.56
N THR A 32 -9.13 5.16 9.34
CA THR A 32 -9.59 6.27 10.21
C THR A 32 -8.58 6.56 11.31
N TYR A 33 -8.57 7.78 11.86
CA TYR A 33 -7.63 8.18 12.91
C TYR A 33 -7.58 7.19 14.10
N GLN A 34 -8.73 6.61 14.45
CA GLN A 34 -8.86 5.66 15.57
C GLN A 34 -8.36 4.25 15.23
N LYS A 35 -8.29 3.88 13.94
CA LYS A 35 -8.02 2.50 13.50
C LYS A 35 -6.66 2.35 12.81
N ARG A 36 -6.13 3.42 12.21
CA ARG A 36 -4.90 3.41 11.41
C ARG A 36 -3.69 2.84 12.15
N ASP A 37 -3.61 3.01 13.47
CA ASP A 37 -2.49 2.55 14.29
C ASP A 37 -2.63 1.09 14.77
N LYS A 38 -3.74 0.42 14.44
CA LYS A 38 -3.96 -0.97 14.84
C LYS A 38 -2.95 -1.88 14.14
N PRO A 39 -2.17 -2.69 14.89
CA PRO A 39 -1.15 -3.56 14.30
C PRO A 39 -1.69 -4.47 13.21
N GLN A 40 -2.91 -5.01 13.39
CA GLN A 40 -3.55 -5.89 12.41
C GLN A 40 -3.81 -5.17 11.08
N LEU A 41 -4.19 -3.89 11.12
CA LEU A 41 -4.45 -3.11 9.92
C LEU A 41 -3.15 -2.76 9.19
N LEU A 42 -2.09 -2.41 9.93
CA LEU A 42 -0.77 -2.16 9.36
C LEU A 42 -0.19 -3.40 8.71
N ASP A 43 -0.27 -4.55 9.38
CA ASP A 43 0.23 -5.82 8.86
C ASP A 43 -0.57 -6.25 7.61
N GLU A 44 -1.89 -6.04 7.63
CA GLU A 44 -2.75 -6.35 6.49
C GLU A 44 -2.41 -5.48 5.27
N CYS A 45 -2.14 -4.19 5.48
CA CYS A 45 -1.66 -3.30 4.43
C CYS A 45 -0.35 -3.81 3.81
N GLY A 46 0.59 -4.28 4.65
CA GLY A 46 1.85 -4.86 4.18
C GLY A 46 1.63 -6.12 3.33
N ARG A 47 0.70 -7.00 3.72
CA ARG A 47 0.35 -8.19 2.94
C ARG A 47 -0.26 -7.86 1.58
N VAL A 48 -1.11 -6.83 1.52
CA VAL A 48 -1.63 -6.32 0.24
C VAL A 48 -0.47 -5.89 -0.65
N LEU A 49 0.48 -5.12 -0.11
CA LEU A 49 1.62 -4.64 -0.87
C LEU A 49 2.54 -5.77 -1.33
N VAL A 50 2.82 -6.77 -0.50
CA VAL A 50 3.59 -7.98 -0.88
C VAL A 50 2.91 -8.69 -2.06
N ASN A 51 1.59 -8.84 -2.02
CA ASN A 51 0.85 -9.46 -3.13
C ASN A 51 0.93 -8.63 -4.41
N LEU A 52 0.79 -7.31 -4.31
CA LEU A 52 0.95 -6.40 -5.45
C LEU A 52 2.36 -6.48 -6.05
N CYS A 53 3.40 -6.55 -5.21
CA CYS A 53 4.78 -6.69 -5.67
C CYS A 53 5.02 -7.95 -6.52
N ASN A 54 4.22 -9.01 -6.35
CA ASN A 54 4.35 -10.24 -7.14
C ASN A 54 3.77 -10.11 -8.56
N VAL A 55 2.81 -9.19 -8.78
CA VAL A 55 2.07 -9.10 -10.06
C VAL A 55 2.36 -7.81 -10.83
N VAL A 56 2.77 -6.74 -10.15
CA VAL A 56 3.10 -5.47 -10.77
C VAL A 56 4.54 -5.50 -11.27
N PRO A 57 4.81 -5.46 -12.59
CA PRO A 57 6.17 -5.34 -13.11
C PRO A 57 6.77 -3.96 -12.82
N GLY A 58 8.09 -3.86 -12.75
CA GLY A 58 8.78 -2.58 -12.48
C GLY A 58 8.72 -2.16 -11.01
N GLY A 59 8.36 -0.89 -10.75
CA GLY A 59 8.34 -0.27 -9.41
C GLY A 59 6.94 0.07 -8.92
N ILE A 60 6.80 0.23 -7.60
CA ILE A 60 5.57 0.70 -6.94
C ILE A 60 5.93 1.94 -6.14
N VAL A 61 5.07 2.96 -6.19
CA VAL A 61 5.19 4.17 -5.37
C VAL A 61 4.05 4.17 -4.36
N CYS A 62 4.38 4.24 -3.07
CA CYS A 62 3.42 4.28 -1.98
C CYS A 62 3.41 5.68 -1.35
N PHE A 63 2.22 6.25 -1.17
CA PHE A 63 2.05 7.54 -0.50
C PHE A 63 1.35 7.35 0.84
N PHE A 64 1.89 7.97 1.88
CA PHE A 64 1.34 7.97 3.23
C PHE A 64 0.82 9.38 3.61
N PRO A 65 -0.16 9.48 4.53
CA PRO A 65 -0.74 10.77 4.93
C PRO A 65 0.23 11.69 5.69
N SER A 66 1.33 11.16 6.24
CA SER A 66 2.43 11.93 6.84
C SER A 66 3.71 11.10 6.95
N TYR A 67 4.87 11.76 7.03
CA TYR A 67 6.16 11.09 7.27
C TYR A 67 6.23 10.37 8.62
N ASP A 68 5.57 10.91 9.65
CA ASP A 68 5.51 10.25 10.96
C ASP A 68 4.77 8.91 10.86
N TYR A 69 3.65 8.89 10.13
CA TYR A 69 2.87 7.68 9.94
C TYR A 69 3.59 6.67 9.03
N GLU A 70 4.25 7.15 7.97
CA GLU A 70 5.13 6.32 7.14
C GLU A 70 6.21 5.64 7.99
N LYS A 71 6.92 6.40 8.84
CA LYS A 71 7.97 5.86 9.71
C LYS A 71 7.43 4.80 10.66
N GLN A 72 6.23 5.01 11.21
CA GLN A 72 5.54 4.05 12.06
C GLN A 72 5.21 2.75 11.31
N VAL A 73 4.64 2.85 10.11
CA VAL A 73 4.33 1.70 9.25
C VAL A 73 5.60 0.94 8.89
N TYR A 74 6.64 1.66 8.43
CA TYR A 74 7.93 1.10 8.08
C TYR A 74 8.54 0.32 9.26
N THR A 75 8.59 0.95 10.45
CA THR A 75 9.11 0.31 11.67
C THR A 75 8.32 -0.94 12.05
N ARG A 76 7.00 -0.93 11.85
CA ARG A 76 6.16 -2.11 12.09
C ARG A 76 6.47 -3.23 11.10
N TRP A 77 6.62 -2.92 9.83
CA TRP A 77 6.92 -3.91 8.80
C TRP A 77 8.33 -4.49 8.92
N GLU A 78 9.29 -3.69 9.36
CA GLU A 78 10.63 -4.18 9.73
C GLU A 78 10.53 -5.20 10.88
N LYS A 79 9.87 -4.84 11.98
CA LYS A 79 9.71 -5.71 13.16
C LYS A 79 8.96 -7.02 12.89
N THR A 80 8.06 -7.03 11.91
CA THR A 80 7.25 -8.20 11.55
C THR A 80 7.86 -9.04 10.43
N GLY A 81 8.98 -8.60 9.84
CA GLY A 81 9.59 -9.24 8.69
C GLY A 81 8.84 -9.04 7.37
N LEU A 82 7.78 -8.21 7.35
CA LEU A 82 7.08 -7.83 6.12
C LEU A 82 7.98 -7.00 5.19
N LEU A 83 8.81 -6.12 5.76
CA LEU A 83 9.75 -5.33 4.98
C LEU A 83 10.74 -6.22 4.21
N ALA A 84 11.28 -7.24 4.87
CA ALA A 84 12.17 -8.21 4.22
C ALA A 84 11.46 -8.98 3.07
N GLN A 85 10.17 -9.28 3.23
CA GLN A 85 9.37 -9.89 2.14
C GLN A 85 9.19 -8.92 0.96
N LEU A 86 9.01 -7.63 1.22
CA LEU A 86 8.94 -6.60 0.18
C LEU A 86 10.29 -6.48 -0.54
N GLU A 87 11.39 -6.37 0.21
CA GLU A 87 12.75 -6.25 -0.32
C GLU A 87 13.18 -7.45 -1.16
N ALA A 88 12.71 -8.65 -0.81
CA ALA A 88 12.94 -9.86 -1.60
C ALA A 88 12.27 -9.80 -3.00
N LYS A 89 11.32 -8.89 -3.21
CA LYS A 89 10.58 -8.72 -4.47
C LYS A 89 10.97 -7.45 -5.22
N LYS A 90 11.13 -6.35 -4.50
CA LYS A 90 11.46 -5.03 -5.03
C LYS A 90 12.31 -4.29 -4.00
N LYS A 91 13.39 -3.64 -4.46
CA LYS A 91 14.21 -2.78 -3.61
C LYS A 91 13.33 -1.69 -2.99
N VAL A 92 13.34 -1.59 -1.66
CA VAL A 92 12.71 -0.50 -0.91
C VAL A 92 13.78 0.58 -0.66
N THR A 93 13.45 1.85 -0.90
CA THR A 93 14.37 3.00 -0.81
C THR A 93 13.69 4.18 -0.17
#